data_AF-A0A1Q6A6L2-F1
#
_entry.id   AF-A0A1Q6A6L2-F1
#
_cell.length_a   1.000
_cell.length_b   1.000
_cell.length_c   1.000
_cell.angle_alpha   90.00
_cell.angle_beta   90.00
_cell.angle_gamma   90.00
#
_symmetry.space_group_name_H-M   'P 1'
#
loop_
_entity.id
_entity.type
_entity.pdbx_description
1 polymer ?
#
loop_
_entity_poly.entity_id
_entity_poly.type
_entity_poly.pdbx_seq_one_letter_code
_entity_poly.pdbx_strand_id
1 'polypeptide(L)'
;MKPGQILMSFVFVLFMVAGGVSAQPKIQVVDGLISLDDFSPTEKKYALLTDSLDKKLMSDPKDTTSLFYRALLYLQFNSFVVKPDLGSNVATDHLIAARKMADMADSLQMKSFNLKVLKAQICKELTNRYAPIEVWRFNAAQLAARKKKFDYYKGLANREYAELETIDKGNAYAYHRLMVK
;
A
#
# COMPACT_ATOMS: atom_id res chain seq x y z
N MET A 1 -47.81 -21.55 16.52
CA MET A 1 -46.38 -21.33 16.82
C MET A 1 -46.23 -21.02 18.30
N LYS A 2 -45.33 -21.69 19.02
CA LYS A 2 -45.20 -21.53 20.48
C LYS A 2 -44.47 -20.20 20.79
N PRO A 3 -44.96 -19.40 21.75
CA PRO A 3 -44.41 -18.07 22.07
C PRO A 3 -42.94 -18.08 22.50
N GLY A 4 -42.40 -19.24 22.92
CA GLY A 4 -40.98 -19.39 23.30
C GLY A 4 -39.97 -19.42 22.14
N GLN A 5 -40.40 -19.66 20.89
CA GLN A 5 -39.47 -19.71 19.74
C GLN A 5 -39.16 -18.33 19.15
N ILE A 6 -40.00 -17.34 19.43
CA ILE A 6 -39.82 -15.96 18.94
C ILE A 6 -38.77 -15.23 19.80
N LEU A 7 -38.72 -15.53 21.10
CA LEU A 7 -37.78 -14.89 22.03
C LEU A 7 -36.32 -15.31 21.77
N MET A 8 -36.09 -16.58 21.41
CA MET A 8 -34.72 -17.10 21.17
C MET A 8 -34.10 -16.62 19.86
N SER A 9 -34.95 -16.27 18.87
CA SER A 9 -34.49 -15.73 17.58
C SER A 9 -34.10 -14.26 17.68
N PHE A 10 -34.65 -13.51 18.63
CA PHE A 10 -34.32 -12.09 18.84
C PHE A 10 -32.95 -11.86 19.50
N VAL A 11 -32.52 -12.78 20.37
CA VAL A 11 -31.22 -12.69 21.05
C VAL A 11 -30.05 -12.95 20.10
N PHE A 12 -30.23 -13.77 19.07
CA PHE A 12 -29.18 -14.08 18.10
C PHE A 12 -28.92 -12.93 17.10
N VAL A 13 -29.95 -12.14 16.79
CA VAL A 13 -29.81 -10.95 15.91
C VAL A 13 -29.17 -9.77 16.65
N LEU A 14 -29.42 -9.63 17.97
CA LEU A 14 -28.88 -8.54 18.76
C LEU A 14 -27.35 -8.63 19.00
N PHE A 15 -26.75 -9.83 18.88
CA PHE A 15 -25.31 -10.02 19.05
C PHE A 15 -24.47 -9.74 17.79
N MET A 16 -25.07 -9.49 16.63
CA MET A 16 -24.32 -9.18 15.40
C MET A 16 -23.92 -7.70 15.26
N VAL A 17 -24.36 -6.80 16.14
CA VAL A 17 -24.17 -5.34 15.98
C VAL A 17 -23.01 -4.77 16.83
N ALA A 18 -22.36 -5.57 17.67
CA ALA A 18 -21.28 -5.09 18.55
C ALA A 18 -19.85 -5.30 18.01
N GLY A 19 -19.70 -5.74 16.76
CA GLY A 19 -18.43 -5.68 16.06
C GLY A 19 -18.32 -4.31 15.40
N GLY A 20 -17.48 -3.42 15.95
CA GLY A 20 -17.18 -2.14 15.31
C GLY A 20 -16.65 -2.36 13.90
N VAL A 21 -17.55 -2.27 12.91
CA VAL A 21 -17.18 -2.23 11.49
C VAL A 21 -16.53 -0.87 11.30
N SER A 22 -15.20 -0.78 11.46
CA SER A 22 -14.49 0.37 10.92
C SER A 22 -14.68 0.26 9.41
N ALA A 23 -15.49 1.15 8.84
CA ALA A 23 -15.66 1.20 7.40
C ALA A 23 -14.27 1.26 6.75
N GLN A 24 -14.01 0.36 5.80
CA GLN A 24 -12.75 0.38 5.08
C GLN A 24 -12.58 1.76 4.44
N PRO A 25 -11.38 2.36 4.53
CA PRO A 25 -11.20 3.67 3.96
C PRO A 25 -11.39 3.58 2.45
N LYS A 26 -12.11 4.55 1.90
CA LYS A 26 -12.36 4.62 0.46
C LYS A 26 -11.03 4.83 -0.28
N ILE A 27 -10.90 4.15 -1.41
CA ILE A 27 -9.70 4.17 -2.25
C ILE A 27 -10.11 4.66 -3.62
N GLN A 28 -9.25 5.44 -4.24
CA GLN A 28 -9.38 5.86 -5.63
C GLN A 28 -8.09 5.59 -6.40
N VAL A 29 -8.24 5.33 -7.70
CA VAL A 29 -7.12 5.29 -8.66
C VAL A 29 -7.33 6.43 -9.64
N VAL A 30 -6.41 7.38 -9.64
CA VAL A 30 -6.45 8.57 -10.50
C VAL A 30 -5.10 8.72 -11.17
N ASP A 31 -5.09 8.93 -12.48
CA ASP A 31 -3.86 9.05 -13.28
C ASP A 31 -2.87 7.89 -13.07
N GLY A 32 -3.39 6.68 -12.84
CA GLY A 32 -2.59 5.47 -12.62
C GLY A 32 -1.93 5.38 -11.24
N LEU A 33 -2.29 6.25 -10.29
CA LEU A 33 -1.83 6.25 -8.91
C LEU A 33 -2.98 5.89 -7.97
N ILE A 34 -2.68 5.09 -6.95
CA ILE A 34 -3.62 4.73 -5.89
C ILE A 34 -3.47 5.67 -4.69
N SER A 35 -4.60 6.15 -4.18
CA SER A 35 -4.66 6.99 -2.99
C SER A 35 -5.88 6.68 -2.14
N LEU A 36 -5.84 7.13 -0.89
CA LEU A 36 -7.05 7.21 -0.09
C LEU A 36 -7.92 8.35 -0.65
N ASP A 37 -9.23 8.14 -0.66
CA ASP A 37 -10.21 9.20 -0.90
C ASP A 37 -10.31 10.10 0.34
N ASP A 38 -9.19 10.74 0.66
CA ASP A 38 -8.97 11.66 1.76
C ASP A 38 -7.95 12.70 1.30
N PHE A 39 -8.29 13.98 1.43
CA PHE A 39 -7.45 15.07 0.93
C PHE A 39 -6.15 15.25 1.73
N SER A 40 -6.14 14.90 3.02
CA SER A 40 -4.98 15.10 3.89
C SER A 40 -4.81 13.93 4.87
N PRO A 41 -4.46 12.74 4.36
CA PRO A 41 -4.28 11.58 5.22
C PRO A 41 -3.02 11.76 6.08
N THR A 42 -3.15 11.55 7.39
CA THR A 42 -2.02 11.61 8.33
C THR A 42 -1.97 10.35 9.19
N GLU A 43 -0.77 9.96 9.64
CA GLU A 43 -0.60 8.83 10.55
C GLU A 43 -1.49 8.96 11.79
N LYS A 44 -1.58 10.17 12.36
CA LYS A 44 -2.43 10.45 13.52
C LYS A 44 -3.92 10.22 13.22
N LYS A 45 -4.41 10.65 12.05
CA LYS A 45 -5.82 10.46 11.66
C LYS A 45 -6.18 8.98 11.49
N TYR A 46 -5.22 8.17 11.03
CA TYR A 46 -5.40 6.75 10.77
C TYR A 46 -4.79 5.83 11.84
N ALA A 47 -4.45 6.36 13.02
CA ALA A 47 -3.80 5.59 14.10
C ALA A 47 -4.66 4.38 14.52
N LEU A 48 -5.95 4.60 14.80
CA LEU A 48 -6.86 3.51 15.20
C LEU A 48 -7.01 2.42 14.13
N LEU A 49 -7.03 2.81 12.85
CA LEU A 49 -7.09 1.84 11.76
C LEU A 49 -5.77 1.06 11.68
N THR A 50 -4.65 1.75 11.78
CA THR A 50 -3.31 1.13 11.79
C THR A 50 -3.19 0.10 12.90
N ASP A 51 -3.56 0.47 14.13
CA ASP A 51 -3.52 -0.42 15.29
C ASP A 51 -4.43 -1.65 15.10
N SER A 52 -5.61 -1.45 14.50
CA SER A 52 -6.54 -2.54 14.19
C SER A 52 -5.97 -3.50 13.15
N LEU A 53 -5.37 -2.96 12.07
CA LEU A 53 -4.72 -3.74 11.03
C LEU A 53 -3.53 -4.52 11.58
N ASP A 54 -2.70 -3.89 12.41
CA ASP A 54 -1.52 -4.51 13.02
C ASP A 54 -1.95 -5.64 13.97
N LYS A 55 -2.97 -5.42 14.80
CA LYS A 55 -3.56 -6.47 15.65
C LYS A 55 -4.10 -7.64 14.82
N LYS A 56 -4.78 -7.36 13.70
CA LYS A 56 -5.30 -8.39 12.80
C LYS A 56 -4.16 -9.19 12.18
N LEU A 57 -3.12 -8.55 11.68
CA LEU A 57 -1.94 -9.20 11.11
C LEU A 57 -1.13 -10.00 12.13
N MET A 58 -1.13 -9.61 13.41
CA MET A 58 -0.55 -10.43 14.48
C MET A 58 -1.33 -11.73 14.69
N SER A 59 -2.67 -11.67 14.67
CA SER A 59 -3.54 -12.85 14.83
C SER A 59 -3.64 -13.72 13.59
N ASP A 60 -3.58 -13.10 12.41
CA ASP A 60 -3.72 -13.73 11.10
C ASP A 60 -2.79 -13.03 10.10
N PRO A 61 -1.52 -13.45 10.03
CA PRO A 61 -0.53 -12.84 9.14
C PRO A 61 -0.85 -12.99 7.64
N LYS A 62 -1.83 -13.84 7.29
CA LYS A 62 -2.23 -14.12 5.90
C LYS A 62 -3.47 -13.33 5.48
N ASP A 63 -4.00 -12.45 6.33
CA ASP A 63 -5.13 -11.60 5.97
C ASP A 63 -4.70 -10.60 4.86
N THR A 64 -5.06 -10.93 3.62
CA THR A 64 -4.65 -10.17 2.43
C THR A 64 -5.23 -8.76 2.41
N THR A 65 -6.40 -8.55 3.01
CA THR A 65 -7.04 -7.24 3.12
C THR A 65 -6.23 -6.35 4.05
N SER A 66 -5.85 -6.86 5.23
CA SER A 66 -5.03 -6.13 6.17
C SER A 66 -3.64 -5.84 5.62
N LEU A 67 -3.02 -6.81 4.94
CA LEU A 67 -1.73 -6.60 4.25
C LEU A 67 -1.83 -5.47 3.22
N PHE A 68 -2.88 -5.47 2.40
CA PHE A 68 -3.11 -4.46 1.38
C PHE A 68 -3.32 -3.06 1.97
N TYR A 69 -4.24 -2.91 2.94
CA TYR A 69 -4.51 -1.59 3.54
C TYR A 69 -3.32 -1.07 4.34
N ARG A 70 -2.59 -1.95 5.04
CA ARG A 70 -1.41 -1.54 5.78
C ARG A 70 -0.28 -1.07 4.86
N ALA A 71 -0.08 -1.76 3.74
CA ALA A 71 0.84 -1.34 2.69
C ALA A 71 0.44 -0.01 2.05
N LEU A 72 -0.86 0.19 1.80
CA LEU A 72 -1.38 1.45 1.27
C LEU A 72 -1.12 2.62 2.22
N LEU A 73 -1.38 2.45 3.53
CA LEU A 73 -1.11 3.49 4.52
C LEU A 73 0.39 3.84 4.58
N TYR A 74 1.27 2.84 4.54
CA TYR A 74 2.71 3.11 4.46
C TYR A 74 3.07 3.90 3.20
N LEU A 75 2.51 3.56 2.04
CA LEU A 75 2.73 4.33 0.81
C LEU A 75 2.27 5.79 0.98
N GLN A 76 1.06 6.02 1.50
CA GLN A 76 0.51 7.38 1.63
C GLN A 76 1.38 8.26 2.54
N PHE A 77 1.78 7.73 3.69
CA PHE A 77 2.52 8.52 4.70
C PHE A 77 4.02 8.66 4.40
N ASN A 78 4.55 7.87 3.46
CA ASN A 78 5.98 7.82 3.14
C ASN A 78 6.27 8.05 1.65
N SER A 79 5.31 8.61 0.90
CA SER A 79 5.53 9.06 -0.48
C SER A 79 6.54 10.22 -0.53
N PHE A 80 7.15 10.45 -1.68
CA PHE A 80 8.04 11.58 -1.92
C PHE A 80 7.38 12.93 -1.60
N VAL A 81 6.09 13.08 -1.92
CA VAL A 81 5.33 14.31 -1.66
C VAL A 81 5.22 14.60 -0.16
N VAL A 82 4.97 13.57 0.66
CA VAL A 82 4.81 13.72 2.11
C VAL A 82 6.15 13.78 2.84
N LYS A 83 7.14 13.01 2.38
CA LYS A 83 8.49 12.95 2.95
C LYS A 83 9.52 13.23 1.85
N PRO A 84 9.85 14.50 1.54
CA PRO A 84 10.73 14.84 0.42
C PRO A 84 12.21 14.51 0.65
N ASP A 85 12.68 14.37 1.90
CA ASP A 85 14.05 13.93 2.21
C ASP A 85 14.27 12.49 1.72
N LEU A 86 15.03 12.34 0.64
CA LEU A 86 15.28 11.06 -0.02
C LEU A 86 16.29 10.19 0.73
N GLY A 87 17.12 10.77 1.60
CA GLY A 87 18.02 10.00 2.45
C GLY A 87 17.41 9.62 3.80
N SER A 88 16.11 9.88 4.04
CA SER A 88 15.39 9.38 5.21
C SER A 88 15.27 7.85 5.17
N ASN A 89 15.97 7.18 6.09
CA ASN A 89 15.90 5.73 6.23
C ASN A 89 14.50 5.28 6.66
N VAL A 90 13.82 6.04 7.53
CA VAL A 90 12.49 5.69 8.06
C VAL A 90 11.46 5.54 6.94
N ALA A 91 11.37 6.54 6.05
CA ALA A 91 10.44 6.48 4.92
C ALA A 91 10.77 5.32 3.97
N THR A 92 12.06 5.08 3.75
CA THR A 92 12.54 3.97 2.92
C THR A 92 12.18 2.61 3.52
N ASP A 93 12.39 2.42 4.82
CA ASP A 93 12.09 1.17 5.54
C ASP A 93 10.59 0.88 5.55
N HIS A 94 9.76 1.90 5.75
CA HIS A 94 8.29 1.78 5.63
C HIS A 94 7.84 1.38 4.23
N LEU A 95 8.43 1.97 3.18
CA LEU A 95 8.12 1.59 1.80
C LEU A 95 8.59 0.15 1.47
N ILE A 96 9.72 -0.30 2.02
CA ILE A 96 10.16 -1.70 1.91
C ILE A 96 9.17 -2.63 2.62
N ALA A 97 8.71 -2.27 3.82
CA ALA A 97 7.70 -3.04 4.54
C ALA A 97 6.38 -3.10 3.74
N ALA A 98 5.94 -1.97 3.19
CA ALA A 98 4.78 -1.90 2.30
C ALA A 98 4.92 -2.84 1.10
N ARG A 99 6.10 -2.86 0.46
CA ARG A 99 6.36 -3.75 -0.66
C ARG A 99 6.23 -5.22 -0.27
N LYS A 100 6.84 -5.61 0.86
CA LYS A 100 6.75 -7.00 1.36
C LYS A 100 5.31 -7.41 1.65
N MET A 101 4.52 -6.53 2.27
CA MET A 101 3.11 -6.79 2.55
C MET A 101 2.30 -6.95 1.26
N ALA A 102 2.52 -6.07 0.26
CA ALA A 102 1.85 -6.15 -1.03
C ALA A 102 2.23 -7.42 -1.82
N ASP A 103 3.52 -7.79 -1.82
CA ASP A 103 3.99 -9.04 -2.43
C ASP A 103 3.41 -10.27 -1.70
N MET A 104 3.31 -10.23 -0.38
CA MET A 104 2.68 -11.30 0.41
C MET A 104 1.20 -11.44 0.06
N ALA A 105 0.45 -10.34 -0.03
CA ALA A 105 -0.96 -10.36 -0.43
C ALA A 105 -1.14 -10.96 -1.84
N ASP A 106 -0.26 -10.63 -2.78
CA ASP A 106 -0.25 -11.17 -4.14
C ASP A 106 0.08 -12.68 -4.15
N SER A 107 1.08 -13.11 -3.37
CA SER A 107 1.45 -14.53 -3.22
C SER A 107 0.32 -15.38 -2.65
N LEU A 108 -0.48 -14.78 -1.76
CA LEU A 108 -1.71 -15.33 -1.19
C LEU A 108 -2.91 -15.20 -2.13
N GLN A 109 -2.67 -14.92 -3.41
CA GLN A 109 -3.64 -14.90 -4.50
C GLN A 109 -4.71 -13.80 -4.39
N MET A 110 -4.42 -12.66 -3.74
CA MET A 110 -5.31 -11.51 -3.79
C MET A 110 -5.43 -10.97 -5.22
N LYS A 111 -6.55 -11.28 -5.90
CA LYS A 111 -6.83 -10.82 -7.27
C LYS A 111 -7.46 -9.42 -7.25
N SER A 112 -6.64 -8.41 -6.97
CA SER A 112 -7.08 -7.01 -6.94
C SER A 112 -6.29 -6.17 -7.93
N PHE A 113 -7.00 -5.43 -8.80
CA PHE A 113 -6.37 -4.44 -9.66
C PHE A 113 -5.64 -3.36 -8.85
N ASN A 114 -6.27 -2.91 -7.76
CA ASN A 114 -5.69 -1.92 -6.86
C ASN A 114 -4.38 -2.39 -6.22
N LEU A 115 -4.24 -3.70 -5.98
CA LEU A 115 -2.98 -4.27 -5.50
C LEU A 115 -1.86 -4.14 -6.54
N LYS A 116 -2.16 -4.35 -7.84
CA LYS A 116 -1.20 -4.16 -8.92
C LYS A 116 -0.75 -2.70 -9.02
N VAL A 117 -1.69 -1.76 -8.95
CA VAL A 117 -1.38 -0.32 -8.91
C VAL A 117 -0.53 0.05 -7.70
N LEU A 118 -0.88 -0.46 -6.52
CA LEU A 118 -0.14 -0.24 -5.27
C LEU A 118 1.31 -0.72 -5.37
N LYS A 119 1.53 -1.94 -5.88
CA LYS A 119 2.87 -2.51 -6.08
C LYS A 119 3.73 -1.62 -6.98
N ALA A 120 3.19 -1.20 -8.13
CA ALA A 120 3.88 -0.36 -9.09
C ALA A 120 4.28 0.98 -8.47
N GLN A 121 3.35 1.62 -7.75
CA GLN A 121 3.59 2.90 -7.11
C GLN A 121 4.61 2.81 -5.97
N ILE A 122 4.55 1.77 -5.12
CA ILE A 122 5.57 1.55 -4.08
C ILE A 122 6.97 1.40 -4.71
N CYS A 123 7.10 0.65 -5.81
CA CYS A 123 8.38 0.52 -6.50
C CYS A 123 8.88 1.83 -7.10
N LYS A 124 7.99 2.66 -7.65
CA LYS A 124 8.35 4.01 -8.10
C LYS A 124 8.84 4.89 -6.95
N GLU A 125 8.15 4.88 -5.81
CA GLU A 125 8.59 5.62 -4.62
C GLU A 125 9.94 5.12 -4.11
N LEU A 126 10.16 3.81 -4.05
CA LEU A 126 11.47 3.24 -3.68
C LEU A 126 12.57 3.62 -4.68
N THR A 127 12.25 3.70 -5.97
CA THR A 127 13.19 4.20 -6.98
C THR A 127 13.60 5.64 -6.68
N ASN A 128 12.64 6.51 -6.35
CA ASN A 128 12.94 7.89 -5.93
C ASN A 128 13.82 7.92 -4.68
N ARG A 129 13.53 7.09 -3.67
CA ARG A 129 14.33 7.00 -2.44
C ARG A 129 15.79 6.65 -2.69
N TYR A 130 16.09 5.85 -3.70
CA TYR A 130 17.45 5.46 -4.06
C TYR A 130 18.07 6.30 -5.17
N ALA A 131 17.42 7.37 -5.61
CA ALA A 131 17.93 8.23 -6.67
C ALA A 131 19.31 8.82 -6.30
N PRO A 132 20.25 8.93 -7.25
CA PRO A 132 21.61 9.39 -7.02
C PRO A 132 21.70 10.92 -6.99
N ILE A 133 20.82 11.59 -6.24
CA ILE A 133 20.72 13.07 -6.20
C ILE A 133 21.60 13.65 -5.09
N GLU A 134 21.72 12.95 -3.96
CA GLU A 134 22.48 13.40 -2.78
C GLU A 134 23.90 12.82 -2.76
N VAL A 135 24.67 12.97 -3.84
CA VAL A 135 26.01 12.36 -3.95
C VAL A 135 27.01 12.86 -2.90
N TRP A 136 26.77 14.03 -2.31
CA TRP A 136 27.58 14.61 -1.24
C TRP A 136 27.35 13.94 0.13
N ARG A 137 26.25 13.20 0.32
CA ARG A 137 25.85 12.59 1.59
C ARG A 137 26.45 11.19 1.80
N PHE A 138 26.91 10.56 0.73
CA PHE A 138 27.26 9.14 0.72
C PHE A 138 28.68 8.92 0.21
N ASN A 139 29.37 7.92 0.77
CA ASN A 139 30.64 7.47 0.23
C ASN A 139 30.45 6.59 -1.03
N ALA A 140 31.54 6.30 -1.73
CA ALA A 140 31.50 5.53 -2.99
C ALA A 140 30.81 4.16 -2.86
N ALA A 141 31.05 3.43 -1.75
CA ALA A 141 30.43 2.13 -1.52
C ALA A 141 28.91 2.25 -1.32
N GLN A 142 28.47 3.26 -0.56
CA GLN A 142 27.06 3.56 -0.36
C GLN A 142 26.38 3.98 -1.66
N LEU A 143 27.03 4.80 -2.49
CA LEU A 143 26.52 5.20 -3.80
C LEU A 143 26.34 4.00 -4.73
N ALA A 144 27.31 3.08 -4.77
CA ALA A 144 27.21 1.85 -5.55
C ALA A 144 26.02 0.97 -5.07
N ALA A 145 25.87 0.80 -3.76
CA ALA A 145 24.76 0.04 -3.19
C ALA A 145 23.40 0.69 -3.51
N ARG A 146 23.29 2.01 -3.40
CA ARG A 146 22.08 2.78 -3.75
C ARG A 146 21.77 2.67 -5.24
N LYS A 147 22.76 2.76 -6.12
CA LYS A 147 22.58 2.58 -7.57
C LYS A 147 21.99 1.21 -7.90
N LYS A 148 22.50 0.14 -7.27
CA LYS A 148 21.96 -1.22 -7.46
C LYS A 148 20.49 -1.30 -7.05
N LYS A 149 20.11 -0.66 -5.94
CA LYS A 149 18.71 -0.61 -5.47
C LYS A 149 17.83 0.24 -6.39
N PHE A 150 18.33 1.37 -6.86
CA PHE A 150 17.66 2.22 -7.83
C PHE A 150 17.32 1.43 -9.10
N ASP A 151 18.30 0.77 -9.71
CA ASP A 151 18.08 0.01 -10.96
C ASP A 151 17.09 -1.14 -10.76
N TYR A 152 17.19 -1.84 -9.63
CA TYR A 152 16.28 -2.91 -9.28
C TYR A 152 14.83 -2.42 -9.18
N TYR A 153 14.57 -1.37 -8.39
CA TYR A 153 13.21 -0.86 -8.21
C TYR A 153 12.68 -0.14 -9.45
N LYS A 154 13.54 0.51 -10.24
CA LYS A 154 13.20 1.06 -11.56
C LYS A 154 12.68 -0.05 -12.48
N GLY A 155 13.42 -1.15 -12.59
CA GLY A 155 13.03 -2.30 -13.41
C GLY A 155 11.69 -2.90 -12.95
N LEU A 156 11.48 -3.04 -11.65
CA LEU A 156 10.21 -3.52 -11.10
C LEU A 156 9.05 -2.57 -11.40
N ALA A 157 9.21 -1.28 -11.12
CA ALA A 157 8.17 -0.28 -11.34
C ALA A 157 7.74 -0.26 -12.81
N ASN A 158 8.70 -0.21 -13.74
CA ASN A 158 8.41 -0.16 -15.18
C ASN A 158 7.72 -1.43 -15.65
N ARG A 159 8.14 -2.61 -15.17
CA ARG A 159 7.49 -3.88 -15.50
C ARG A 159 6.03 -3.92 -15.01
N GLU A 160 5.79 -3.49 -13.77
CA GLU A 160 4.45 -3.49 -13.19
C GLU A 160 3.54 -2.46 -13.85
N TYR A 161 4.04 -1.27 -14.20
CA TYR A 161 3.28 -0.31 -14.99
C TYR A 161 3.01 -0.80 -16.42
N ALA A 162 3.95 -1.51 -17.06
CA ALA A 162 3.72 -2.11 -18.37
C ALA A 162 2.62 -3.17 -18.32
N GLU A 163 2.57 -3.98 -17.25
CA GLU A 163 1.47 -4.92 -17.03
C GLU A 163 0.13 -4.17 -16.90
N LEU A 164 0.09 -3.06 -16.16
CA LEU A 164 -1.11 -2.23 -16.02
C LEU A 164 -1.58 -1.63 -17.36
N GLU A 165 -0.67 -1.19 -18.23
CA GLU A 165 -1.02 -0.74 -19.58
C GLU A 165 -1.76 -1.81 -20.39
N THR A 166 -1.35 -3.08 -20.24
CA THR A 166 -1.98 -4.19 -20.97
C THR A 166 -3.36 -4.57 -20.41
N ILE A 167 -3.54 -4.43 -19.09
CA ILE A 167 -4.77 -4.78 -18.37
C ILE A 167 -5.81 -3.66 -18.53
N ASP A 168 -5.41 -2.41 -18.36
CA ASP A 168 -6.27 -1.23 -18.43
C ASP A 168 -5.83 -0.29 -19.56
N LYS A 169 -6.13 -0.74 -20.79
CA LYS A 169 -5.77 -0.05 -22.03
C LYS A 169 -6.35 1.37 -22.11
N GLY A 170 -7.48 1.62 -21.46
CA GLY A 170 -8.13 2.94 -21.44
C GLY A 170 -7.28 4.00 -20.73
N ASN A 171 -6.47 3.57 -19.75
CA ASN A 171 -5.57 4.44 -19.00
C ASN A 171 -4.08 4.18 -19.32
N ALA A 172 -3.77 3.48 -20.41
CA ALA A 172 -2.40 3.08 -20.76
C ALA A 172 -1.41 4.26 -20.74
N TYR A 173 -1.80 5.41 -21.29
CA TYR A 173 -0.96 6.61 -21.28
C TYR A 173 -0.60 7.09 -19.86
N ALA A 174 -1.53 6.97 -18.90
CA ALA A 174 -1.28 7.36 -17.52
C ALA A 174 -0.20 6.46 -16.88
N TYR A 175 -0.27 5.14 -17.10
CA TYR A 175 0.75 4.20 -16.63
C TYR A 175 2.09 4.41 -17.32
N HIS A 176 2.09 4.65 -18.63
CA HIS A 176 3.30 4.93 -19.40
C HIS A 176 4.08 6.13 -18.84
N ARG A 177 3.35 7.21 -18.54
CA ARG A 177 3.92 8.44 -17.98
C ARG A 177 4.54 8.22 -16.59
N LEU A 178 4.08 7.21 -15.84
CA LEU A 178 4.60 6.89 -14.51
C LEU A 178 5.86 6.03 -14.55
N MET A 179 6.22 5.45 -15.69
CA MET A 179 7.48 4.71 -15.84
C MET A 179 8.68 5.62 -15.59
N VAL A 180 9.68 5.08 -14.90
CA VAL A 180 10.92 5.78 -14.58
C VAL A 180 11.88 5.70 -15.76
N LYS A 181 12.33 6.86 -16.23
CA LYS A 181 13.24 7.02 -17.38
C LYS A 181 14.68 6.69 -17.03
#